data_AF-C4YVI2-F1
#
_entry.id   AF-C4YVI2-F1
#
_cell.length_a   1.000
_cell.length_b   1.000
_cell.length_c   1.000
_cell.angle_alpha   90.00
_cell.angle_beta   90.00
_cell.angle_gamma   90.00
#
_symmetry.space_group_name_H-M   'P 1'
#
loop_
_entity.id
_entity.type
_entity.pdbx_description
1 polymer ?
#
loop_
_entity_poly.entity_id
_entity_poly.type
_entity_poly.pdbx_seq_one_letter_code
_entity_poly.pdbx_strand_id
1 'polypeptide(L)'
;MVVITSGFQALPEEKEFISYHQTINVGNGKHQLKCLSYVFIELDKFTKEADELESLEDDWLYMMAKFDRDKEPPNTKDEIVLLAYKTIEQFNWSEAEYDNYIKAMLAAQTEEVKSKK
;
A
#
# COMPACT_ATOMS: atom_id res chain seq x y z
N MET A 1 -7.40 14.17 3.83
CA MET A 1 -7.69 12.94 4.58
C MET A 1 -6.36 12.35 4.97
N VAL A 2 -6.15 12.12 6.27
CA VAL A 2 -4.90 11.53 6.78
C VAL A 2 -5.19 10.07 7.13
N VAL A 3 -4.31 9.17 6.70
CA VAL A 3 -4.35 7.76 7.09
C VAL A 3 -3.18 7.52 8.04
N ILE A 4 -3.48 6.93 9.18
CA ILE A 4 -2.51 6.56 10.21
C ILE A 4 -2.56 5.05 10.31
N THR A 5 -1.42 4.38 10.19
CA THR A 5 -1.32 2.93 10.30
C THR A 5 -0.52 2.54 11.54
N SER A 6 -0.85 1.40 12.12
CA SER A 6 -0.11 0.80 13.23
C SER A 6 0.04 -0.71 13.01
N GLY A 7 1.21 -1.24 13.36
CA GLY A 7 1.49 -2.69 13.33
C GLY A 7 1.21 -3.38 14.67
N PHE A 8 0.43 -2.75 15.55
CA PHE A 8 0.05 -3.27 16.86
C PHE A 8 -1.32 -2.70 17.26
N GLN A 9 -2.03 -3.44 18.11
CA GLN A 9 -3.34 -3.02 18.62
C GLN A 9 -3.20 -1.81 19.55
N ALA A 10 -3.51 -0.63 19.01
CA ALA A 10 -3.51 0.64 19.72
C ALA A 10 -4.88 0.94 20.35
N LEU A 11 -5.95 0.40 19.78
CA LEU A 11 -7.34 0.60 20.20
C LEU A 11 -7.94 -0.76 20.62
N PRO A 12 -7.81 -1.17 21.89
CA PRO A 12 -8.19 -2.50 22.33
C PRO A 12 -9.69 -2.76 22.31
N GLU A 13 -10.51 -1.72 22.46
CA GLU A 13 -11.97 -1.82 22.46
C GLU A 13 -12.57 -1.90 21.05
N GLU A 14 -11.83 -1.44 20.03
CA GLU A 14 -12.27 -1.46 18.64
C GLU A 14 -12.05 -2.85 18.04
N LYS A 15 -13.11 -3.43 17.46
CA LYS A 15 -13.01 -4.74 16.79
C LYS A 15 -12.59 -4.62 15.34
N GLU A 16 -13.04 -3.57 14.67
CA GLU A 16 -12.70 -3.31 13.28
C GLU A 16 -11.25 -2.84 13.18
N PHE A 17 -10.58 -3.21 12.10
CA PHE A 17 -9.19 -2.80 11.85
C PHE A 17 -9.11 -1.42 11.18
N ILE A 18 -10.20 -0.90 10.59
CA ILE A 18 -10.32 0.49 10.11
C ILE A 18 -11.26 1.24 11.04
N SER A 19 -10.80 2.36 11.58
CA SER A 19 -11.59 3.25 12.43
C SER A 19 -11.53 4.70 11.92
N TYR A 20 -12.67 5.39 11.98
CA TYR A 20 -12.82 6.77 11.49
C TYR A 20 -12.93 7.72 12.67
N HIS A 21 -12.03 8.70 12.73
CA HIS A 21 -11.91 9.58 13.89
C HIS A 21 -12.16 11.04 13.53
N GLN A 22 -12.73 11.76 14.49
CA GLN A 22 -13.00 13.20 14.43
C GLN A 22 -12.44 13.90 15.66
N THR A 23 -12.14 15.20 15.52
CA THR A 23 -11.56 15.97 16.63
C THR A 23 -12.63 16.78 17.35
N ILE A 24 -12.79 16.54 18.66
CA ILE A 24 -13.71 17.30 19.52
C ILE A 24 -12.91 18.17 20.48
N ASN A 25 -13.28 19.44 20.62
CA ASN A 25 -12.70 20.32 21.62
C ASN A 25 -13.17 19.91 23.02
N VAL A 26 -12.24 19.54 23.91
CA VAL A 26 -12.55 19.04 25.26
C VAL A 26 -13.24 20.10 26.15
N GLY A 27 -12.90 21.39 26.00
CA GLY A 27 -13.43 22.44 26.87
C GLY A 27 -14.87 22.83 26.59
N ASN A 28 -15.34 22.69 25.35
CA ASN A 28 -16.70 23.09 24.95
C ASN A 28 -17.49 21.99 24.22
N GLY A 29 -16.92 20.81 24.01
CA GLY A 29 -17.53 19.67 23.33
C GLY A 29 -17.80 19.89 21.84
N LYS A 30 -17.32 20.98 21.23
CA LYS A 30 -17.64 21.30 19.84
C LYS A 30 -16.64 20.67 18.86
N HIS A 31 -17.18 20.06 17.82
CA HIS A 31 -16.42 19.66 16.64
C HIS A 31 -16.26 20.86 15.68
N GLN A 32 -15.22 21.67 15.92
CA GLN A 32 -14.92 22.87 15.12
C GLN A 32 -14.00 22.59 13.93
N LEU A 33 -13.04 21.67 14.09
CA LEU A 33 -12.07 21.29 13.05
C LEU A 33 -12.62 20.21 12.11
N LYS A 34 -13.75 20.48 11.46
CA LYS A 34 -14.45 19.51 10.60
C LYS A 34 -13.65 19.05 9.38
N CYS A 35 -12.68 19.86 8.95
CA CYS A 35 -11.76 19.50 7.87
C CYS A 35 -10.66 18.52 8.31
N LEU A 36 -10.49 18.31 9.63
CA LEU A 36 -9.52 17.40 10.19
C LEU A 36 -10.20 16.10 10.60
N SER A 37 -10.33 15.19 9.62
CA SER A 37 -10.68 13.79 9.84
C SER A 37 -9.50 12.90 9.46
N TYR A 38 -9.37 11.80 10.20
CA TYR A 38 -8.35 10.80 9.95
C TYR A 38 -8.92 9.39 10.07
N VAL A 39 -8.32 8.49 9.30
CA VAL A 39 -8.59 7.06 9.35
C VAL A 39 -7.42 6.42 10.08
N PHE A 40 -7.72 5.62 11.09
CA PHE A 40 -6.73 4.85 11.83
C PHE A 40 -6.89 3.37 11.48
N ILE A 41 -5.79 2.76 11.02
CA ILE A 41 -5.76 1.37 10.57
C ILE A 41 -4.81 0.56 11.46
N GLU A 42 -5.33 -0.49 12.08
CA GLU A 42 -4.58 -1.47 12.87
C GLU A 42 -4.28 -2.69 12.00
N LEU A 43 -3.10 -2.69 11.37
CA LEU A 43 -2.70 -3.70 10.39
C LEU A 43 -2.54 -5.09 11.00
N ASP A 44 -2.29 -5.20 12.31
CA ASP A 44 -2.20 -6.48 13.01
C ASP A 44 -3.54 -7.21 13.13
N LYS A 45 -4.65 -6.47 13.06
CA LYS A 45 -6.01 -7.02 13.00
C LYS A 45 -6.40 -7.47 11.58
N PHE A 46 -5.62 -7.13 10.55
CA PHE A 46 -5.87 -7.61 9.19
C PHE A 46 -5.31 -9.03 9.01
N THR A 47 -6.21 -10.00 8.86
CA THR A 47 -5.85 -11.42 8.83
C THR A 47 -6.06 -12.11 7.48
N LYS A 48 -6.64 -11.43 6.49
CA LYS A 48 -6.90 -12.02 5.18
C LYS A 48 -5.59 -12.45 4.50
N GLU A 49 -5.63 -13.60 3.85
CA GLU A 49 -4.55 -14.10 2.99
C GLU A 49 -4.85 -13.81 1.51
N ALA A 50 -3.88 -14.06 0.62
CA ALA A 50 -3.92 -13.65 -0.79
C ALA A 50 -5.13 -14.18 -1.58
N ASP A 51 -5.70 -15.33 -1.19
CA ASP A 51 -6.88 -15.95 -1.80
C ASP A 51 -8.21 -15.42 -1.24
N GLU A 52 -8.18 -14.64 -0.16
CA GLU A 52 -9.34 -14.05 0.51
C GLU A 52 -9.55 -12.57 0.17
N LEU A 53 -8.75 -12.01 -0.75
CA LEU A 53 -8.82 -10.60 -1.15
C LEU A 53 -9.97 -10.41 -2.15
N GLU A 54 -10.93 -9.56 -1.79
CA GLU A 54 -12.17 -9.35 -2.57
C GLU A 54 -12.28 -7.92 -3.11
N SER A 55 -11.53 -6.97 -2.56
CA SER A 55 -11.62 -5.55 -2.93
C SER A 55 -10.28 -4.86 -3.10
N LEU A 56 -10.31 -3.66 -3.70
CA LEU A 56 -9.14 -2.80 -3.83
C LEU A 56 -8.57 -2.42 -2.44
N GLU A 57 -9.43 -2.21 -1.45
CA GLU A 57 -9.00 -1.97 -0.08
C GLU A 57 -8.23 -3.16 0.49
N ASP A 58 -8.71 -4.39 0.26
CA ASP A 58 -7.99 -5.61 0.67
C ASP A 58 -6.60 -5.67 0.05
N ASP A 59 -6.46 -5.32 -1.24
CA ASP A 59 -5.17 -5.30 -1.93
C ASP A 59 -4.16 -4.34 -1.28
N TRP A 60 -4.59 -3.12 -0.96
CA TRP A 60 -3.75 -2.13 -0.27
C TRP A 60 -3.39 -2.57 1.14
N LEU A 61 -4.37 -3.09 1.89
CA LEU A 61 -4.17 -3.55 3.26
C LEU A 61 -3.24 -4.75 3.33
N TYR A 62 -3.40 -5.71 2.41
CA TYR A 62 -2.54 -6.88 2.29
C TYR A 62 -1.10 -6.44 2.02
N MET A 63 -0.91 -5.56 1.01
CA MET A 63 0.42 -5.02 0.70
C MET A 63 1.06 -4.37 1.92
N MET A 64 0.33 -3.57 2.70
CA MET A 64 0.86 -2.88 3.89
C MET A 64 1.10 -3.83 5.08
N ALA A 65 0.21 -4.78 5.31
CA ALA A 65 0.24 -5.67 6.47
C ALA A 65 1.21 -6.85 6.32
N LYS A 66 1.47 -7.29 5.08
CA LYS A 66 2.29 -8.47 4.76
C LYS A 66 3.59 -8.13 4.05
N PHE A 67 3.93 -6.84 3.92
CA PHE A 67 5.07 -6.33 3.16
C PHE A 67 6.42 -7.02 3.50
N ASP A 68 6.59 -7.45 4.75
CA ASP A 68 7.79 -8.10 5.24
C ASP A 68 7.98 -9.52 4.70
N ARG A 69 6.87 -10.22 4.41
CA ARG A 69 6.85 -11.63 3.98
C ARG A 69 6.51 -11.79 2.50
N ASP A 70 5.56 -11.02 2.02
CA ASP A 70 5.01 -11.15 0.67
C ASP A 70 5.39 -9.93 -0.17
N LYS A 71 6.40 -10.13 -1.02
CA LYS A 71 6.92 -9.06 -1.91
C LYS A 71 6.29 -9.10 -3.30
N GLU A 72 5.62 -10.18 -3.65
CA GLU A 72 4.91 -10.31 -4.91
C GLU A 72 3.46 -9.85 -4.73
N PRO A 73 2.89 -9.17 -5.73
CA PRO A 73 1.49 -8.81 -5.68
C PRO A 73 0.62 -10.09 -5.65
N PRO A 74 -0.48 -10.09 -4.88
CA PRO A 74 -1.51 -11.11 -5.00
C PRO A 74 -2.17 -11.03 -6.40
N ASN A 75 -3.20 -11.82 -6.66
CA ASN A 75 -3.89 -11.85 -7.97
C ASN A 75 -4.75 -10.59 -8.26
N THR A 76 -4.29 -9.43 -7.79
CA THR A 76 -4.88 -8.12 -8.06
C THR A 76 -4.73 -7.78 -9.55
N LYS A 77 -5.76 -7.13 -10.09
CA LYS A 77 -5.76 -6.59 -11.46
C LYS A 77 -5.65 -5.06 -11.45
N ASP A 78 -5.54 -4.44 -10.27
CA ASP A 78 -5.45 -3.00 -10.17
C ASP A 78 -4.05 -2.53 -10.56
N GLU A 79 -3.98 -1.70 -11.61
CA GLU A 79 -2.71 -1.23 -12.17
C GLU A 79 -1.92 -0.35 -11.18
N ILE A 80 -2.61 0.39 -10.30
CA ILE A 80 -1.96 1.28 -9.33
C ILE A 80 -1.35 0.46 -8.20
N VAL A 81 -2.04 -0.57 -7.72
CA VAL A 81 -1.49 -1.50 -6.74
C VAL A 81 -0.27 -2.23 -7.32
N LEU A 82 -0.37 -2.75 -8.54
CA LEU A 82 0.76 -3.41 -9.22
C LEU A 82 1.96 -2.46 -9.39
N LEU A 83 1.70 -1.19 -9.71
CA LEU A 83 2.74 -0.17 -9.78
C LEU A 83 3.39 0.10 -8.42
N ALA A 84 2.62 0.08 -7.33
CA ALA A 84 3.16 0.21 -5.98
C ALA A 84 4.13 -0.94 -5.65
N TYR A 85 3.73 -2.20 -5.90
CA TYR A 85 4.62 -3.36 -5.73
C TYR A 85 5.92 -3.21 -6.54
N LYS A 86 5.81 -2.87 -7.82
CA LYS A 86 6.97 -2.64 -8.68
C LYS A 86 7.87 -1.52 -8.17
N THR A 87 7.29 -0.43 -7.67
CA THR A 87 8.06 0.69 -7.11
C THR A 87 8.85 0.23 -5.89
N ILE A 88 8.22 -0.53 -5.00
CA ILE A 88 8.90 -1.00 -3.80
C ILE A 88 9.98 -2.04 -4.12
N GLU A 89 9.72 -2.93 -5.08
CA GLU A 89 10.72 -3.85 -5.61
C GLU A 89 11.96 -3.09 -6.11
N GLN A 90 11.74 -2.02 -6.89
CA GLN A 90 12.81 -1.16 -7.41
C GLN A 90 13.63 -0.49 -6.29
N PHE A 91 12.98 -0.06 -5.22
CA PHE A 91 13.67 0.49 -4.05
C PHE A 91 14.57 -0.54 -3.34
N ASN A 92 14.29 -1.83 -3.51
CA ASN A 92 15.06 -2.92 -2.92
C ASN A 92 16.19 -3.43 -3.83
N TRP A 93 16.33 -2.92 -5.05
CA TRP A 93 17.38 -3.36 -5.97
C TRP A 93 18.77 -2.94 -5.49
N SER A 94 19.71 -3.87 -5.63
CA SER A 94 21.13 -3.55 -5.65
C SER A 94 21.49 -2.75 -6.91
N GLU A 95 22.64 -2.07 -6.87
CA GLU A 95 23.18 -1.33 -8.01
C GLU A 95 23.32 -2.25 -9.25
N ALA A 96 23.73 -3.50 -9.06
CA ALA A 96 23.86 -4.47 -10.13
C ALA A 96 22.50 -4.87 -10.76
N GLU A 97 21.46 -5.03 -9.95
CA GLU A 97 20.10 -5.31 -10.44
C GLU A 97 19.53 -4.13 -11.21
N TYR A 98 19.73 -2.91 -10.70
CA TYR A 98 19.35 -1.67 -11.39
C TYR A 98 20.06 -1.54 -12.75
N ASP A 99 21.38 -1.76 -12.80
CA ASP A 99 22.16 -1.72 -14.05
C ASP A 99 21.68 -2.75 -15.07
N ASN A 100 21.38 -3.97 -14.61
CA ASN A 100 20.85 -5.02 -15.47
C ASN A 100 19.47 -4.65 -16.03
N TYR A 101 18.60 -4.05 -15.22
CA TYR A 101 17.31 -3.54 -15.66
C TYR A 101 17.44 -2.46 -16.74
N ILE A 102 18.32 -1.47 -16.55
CA ILE A 102 18.58 -0.42 -17.55
C ILE A 102 19.12 -1.01 -18.85
N LYS A 103 20.06 -1.95 -18.77
CA LYS A 103 20.60 -2.64 -19.96
C LYS A 103 19.51 -3.38 -20.73
N ALA A 104 18.64 -4.12 -20.03
CA ALA A 104 17.53 -4.85 -20.64
C ALA A 104 16.52 -3.90 -21.32
N MET A 105 16.19 -2.79 -20.67
CA MET A 105 15.31 -1.76 -21.22
C MET A 105 15.87 -1.14 -22.51
N LEU A 106 17.17 -0.79 -22.51
CA LEU A 106 17.84 -0.22 -23.69
C LEU A 106 17.90 -1.22 -24.85
N ALA A 107 18.11 -2.50 -24.56
CA ALA A 107 18.11 -3.57 -25.55
C ALA A 107 16.73 -3.70 -26.21
N ALA A 108 15.66 -3.76 -25.43
CA ALA A 108 14.28 -3.85 -25.93
C ALA A 108 13.90 -2.67 -26.84
N GLN A 109 14.24 -1.43 -26.44
CA GLN A 109 14.02 -0.24 -27.28
C GLN A 109 14.79 -0.30 -28.60
N THR A 110 16.02 -0.82 -28.57
CA THR A 110 16.84 -0.98 -29.79
C THR A 110 16.22 -2.00 -30.76
N GLU A 111 15.61 -3.06 -30.24
CA GLU A 111 14.92 -4.08 -31.04
C GLU A 111 13.61 -3.54 -31.64
N GLU A 112 12.81 -2.78 -30.89
CA GLU A 112 11.60 -2.13 -31.42
C GLU A 112 11.92 -1.14 -32.56
N VAL A 113 13.00 -0.37 -32.43
CA VAL A 113 13.44 0.57 -33.47
C VAL A 113 13.89 -0.17 -34.73
N LYS A 114 14.52 -1.34 -34.59
CA LYS A 114 14.89 -2.20 -35.73
C LYS A 114 13.67 -2.86 -36.39
N SER A 115 12.66 -3.24 -35.61
CA SER A 115 11.42 -3.85 -36.11
C SER A 115 10.53 -2.88 -36.90
N LYS A 116 10.67 -1.57 -36.67
CA LYS A 116 9.90 -0.52 -37.34
C LYS A 116 10.59 0.06 -38.59
N LYS A 117 11.79 -0.42 -38.94
CA LYS A 117 12.53 -0.09 -40.16
C LYS A 117 12.42 -1.21 -41.18
#